data_AF-A0A1U7X5P8-F1
#
_entry.id   AF-A0A1U7X5P8-F1
#
_cell.length_a   1.000
_cell.length_b   1.000
_cell.length_c   1.000
_cell.angle_alpha   90.00
_cell.angle_beta   90.00
_cell.angle_gamma   90.00
#
_symmetry.space_group_name_H-M   'P 1'
#
loop_
_entity.id
_entity.type
_entity.pdbx_description
1 polymer ?
#
loop_
_entity_poly.entity_id
_entity_poly.type
_entity_poly.pdbx_seq_one_letter_code
_entity_poly.pdbx_strand_id
1 'polypeptide(L)'
;MGVTVTFESGVKFVPASLRLPEDPSVITVPVTFSLLDCLRKLETEHNDQIATLRSKLARKWMKTNAGYRSPDKCLLFGPQWNPLLQPEDGPFIDENFYGSKIGSYKKELKSLGVVVEIGDGCSLLADYLDCHSSSVTITRIYKYLSKFNWEPTKEDPRKIWISNGDNDGEWVNPDDCVLHDKSGFFGLQLHVLEKHYDKELISFFSKLGVKSNPSLDDFLKLWKSWEDADRSLSQSECQTFWEFIVKHWSPRIEKFLSENLSKLPVGSGSNKILVLDKRDVFIADDLYLKDLFEQSSSHPLFVWYPQPSLPSLPRQKLLEIYGKIGVRNLSESVLKNGLSSVNCVGLEQVQPKEIFIRKGLIKLILGFLADPSLQMEARTRHEALKSLVDVGICATLEPITMDYCLSLSSGDVLNVKVSRMMCWDRENAKIFIQKLDKSGGYRCKLEFATYFSEVVAEGILRERDDFVHQLAELIKLGFILEFDEAAVGFLMKTKNLQIFLEDEELLSAAFTS
;
A
#
# COMPACT_ATOMS: atom_id res chain seq x y z
N MET A 1 60.12 -62.42 22.04
CA MET A 1 59.07 -61.76 21.24
C MET A 1 57.77 -62.51 21.46
N GLY A 2 56.77 -61.88 22.09
CA GLY A 2 55.45 -62.51 22.28
C GLY A 2 54.63 -62.33 21.00
N VAL A 3 54.45 -63.40 20.23
CA VAL A 3 53.54 -63.39 19.08
C VAL A 3 52.16 -63.77 19.58
N THR A 4 51.23 -62.84 19.44
CA THR A 4 49.81 -63.08 19.67
C THR A 4 49.23 -63.80 18.46
N VAL A 5 48.69 -65.00 18.64
CA VAL A 5 48.21 -65.87 17.55
C VAL A 5 46.68 -65.97 17.45
N THR A 6 45.93 -65.44 18.43
CA THR A 6 44.46 -65.44 18.39
C THR A 6 43.92 -64.03 18.19
N PHE A 7 42.81 -63.92 17.45
CA PHE A 7 42.12 -62.64 17.23
C PHE A 7 41.72 -61.97 18.55
N GLU A 8 41.28 -62.75 19.54
CA GLU A 8 40.91 -62.27 20.87
C GLU A 8 42.07 -61.58 21.59
N SER A 9 43.24 -62.21 21.63
CA SER A 9 44.39 -61.61 22.29
C SER A 9 45.03 -60.47 21.48
N GLY A 10 44.70 -60.35 20.18
CA GLY A 10 45.26 -59.37 19.24
C GLY A 10 44.43 -58.10 19.05
N VAL A 11 43.13 -58.14 19.34
CA VAL A 11 42.20 -57.04 19.05
C VAL A 11 42.62 -55.72 19.73
N LYS A 12 43.24 -55.81 20.92
CA LYS A 12 43.78 -54.67 21.69
C LYS A 12 44.89 -53.86 21.00
N PHE A 13 45.48 -54.37 19.92
CA PHE A 13 46.50 -53.66 19.14
C PHE A 13 45.92 -52.95 17.91
N VAL A 14 44.67 -53.25 17.54
CA VAL A 14 44.00 -52.69 16.35
C VAL A 14 43.84 -51.18 16.46
N PRO A 15 43.37 -50.58 17.58
CA PRO A 15 43.22 -49.13 17.68
C PRO A 15 44.55 -48.39 17.46
N ALA A 16 45.67 -48.88 17.99
CA ALA A 16 46.98 -48.27 17.80
C ALA A 16 47.50 -48.39 16.35
N SER A 17 47.16 -49.47 15.65
CA SER A 17 47.78 -49.84 14.37
C SER A 17 46.92 -49.51 13.13
N LEU A 18 45.61 -49.33 13.30
CA LEU A 18 44.69 -49.11 12.18
C LEU A 18 45.05 -47.85 11.39
N ARG A 19 45.10 -47.99 10.07
CA ARG A 19 45.21 -46.91 9.08
C ARG A 19 44.21 -47.18 7.96
N LEU A 20 43.27 -46.25 7.74
CA LEU A 20 42.35 -46.33 6.61
C LEU A 20 43.06 -45.89 5.33
N PRO A 21 42.74 -46.51 4.17
CA PRO A 21 43.22 -46.03 2.87
C PRO A 21 42.70 -44.62 2.59
N GLU A 22 43.41 -43.87 1.74
CA GLU A 22 42.98 -42.53 1.31
C GLU A 22 41.73 -42.59 0.44
N ASP A 23 41.65 -43.59 -0.46
CA ASP A 23 40.46 -43.89 -1.24
C ASP A 23 39.55 -44.88 -0.47
N PRO A 24 38.35 -44.46 -0.04
CA PRO A 24 37.43 -45.33 0.67
C PRO A 24 36.79 -46.42 -0.22
N SER A 25 36.87 -46.30 -1.55
CA SER A 25 36.33 -47.31 -2.47
C SER A 25 37.03 -48.67 -2.38
N VAL A 26 38.28 -48.66 -1.88
CA VAL A 26 39.11 -49.85 -1.68
C VAL A 26 38.66 -50.66 -0.44
N ILE A 27 37.84 -50.07 0.44
CA ILE A 27 37.33 -50.74 1.63
C ILE A 27 36.17 -51.65 1.22
N THR A 28 36.48 -52.94 1.15
CA THR A 28 35.49 -53.97 0.78
C THR A 28 34.55 -54.29 1.94
N VAL A 29 33.37 -54.82 1.61
CA VAL A 29 32.35 -55.24 2.58
C VAL A 29 32.91 -56.20 3.66
N PRO A 30 33.74 -57.22 3.35
CA PRO A 30 34.35 -58.07 4.38
C PRO A 30 35.28 -57.32 5.34
N VAL A 31 36.01 -56.32 4.86
CA VAL A 31 36.88 -55.47 5.71
C VAL A 31 36.04 -54.63 6.67
N THR A 32 34.94 -54.04 6.18
CA THR A 32 33.99 -53.33 7.04
C THR A 32 33.43 -54.24 8.14
N PHE A 33 32.98 -55.45 7.82
CA PHE A 33 32.48 -56.37 8.84
C PHE A 33 33.56 -56.81 9.84
N SER A 34 34.78 -57.04 9.37
CA SER A 34 35.91 -57.37 10.25
C SER A 34 36.21 -56.23 11.24
N LEU A 35 36.10 -54.98 10.79
CA LEU A 35 36.25 -53.80 11.63
C LEU A 35 35.13 -53.69 12.68
N LEU A 36 33.88 -53.96 12.29
CA LEU A 36 32.75 -53.95 13.20
C LEU A 36 32.82 -55.11 14.22
N ASP A 37 33.30 -56.28 13.81
CA ASP A 37 33.58 -57.41 14.73
C ASP A 37 34.70 -57.06 15.71
N CYS A 38 35.76 -56.35 15.27
CA CYS A 38 36.78 -55.81 16.17
C CYS A 38 36.16 -54.88 17.22
N LEU A 39 35.29 -53.95 16.77
CA LEU A 39 34.63 -53.00 17.66
C LEU A 39 33.74 -53.71 18.69
N ARG A 40 32.95 -54.71 18.26
CA ARG A 40 32.13 -55.55 19.14
C ARG A 40 32.94 -56.22 20.26
N LYS A 41 34.10 -56.78 19.93
CA LYS A 41 34.99 -57.40 20.92
C LYS A 41 35.63 -56.36 21.85
N LEU A 42 36.11 -55.24 21.31
CA LEU A 42 36.68 -54.15 22.11
C LEU A 42 35.65 -53.56 23.09
N GLU A 43 34.38 -53.46 22.69
CA GLU A 43 33.28 -53.04 23.56
C GLU A 43 33.04 -53.95 24.75
N THR A 44 33.41 -55.22 24.63
CA THR A 44 33.18 -56.23 25.67
C THR A 44 34.39 -56.35 26.60
N GLU A 45 35.61 -56.17 26.07
CA GLU A 45 36.86 -56.52 26.76
C GLU A 45 37.78 -55.31 27.08
N HIS A 46 37.71 -54.23 26.30
CA HIS A 46 38.69 -53.12 26.31
C HIS A 46 38.06 -51.75 26.00
N ASN A 47 37.11 -51.32 26.84
CA ASN A 47 36.33 -50.09 26.63
C ASN A 47 37.18 -48.80 26.57
N ASP A 48 38.35 -48.81 27.22
CA ASP A 48 39.32 -47.72 27.25
C ASP A 48 39.91 -47.38 25.87
N GLN A 49 39.92 -48.33 24.93
CA GLN A 49 40.54 -48.14 23.61
C GLN A 49 39.56 -47.69 22.52
N ILE A 50 38.26 -47.63 22.81
CA ILE A 50 37.22 -47.31 21.83
C ILE A 50 37.33 -45.86 21.36
N ALA A 51 37.66 -44.92 22.25
CA ALA A 51 37.82 -43.52 21.89
C ALA A 51 38.94 -43.32 20.85
N THR A 52 40.06 -44.03 21.01
CA THR A 52 41.18 -44.05 20.06
C THR A 52 40.79 -44.65 18.72
N LEU A 53 39.97 -45.70 18.73
CA LEU A 53 39.48 -46.31 17.49
C LEU A 53 38.50 -45.36 16.76
N ARG A 54 37.56 -44.74 17.49
CA ARG A 54 36.61 -43.76 16.94
C ARG A 54 37.31 -42.59 16.28
N SER A 55 38.33 -42.01 16.91
CA SER A 55 39.07 -40.87 16.34
C SER A 55 39.77 -41.24 15.02
N LYS A 56 40.25 -42.48 14.88
CA LYS A 56 40.83 -42.97 13.61
C LYS A 56 39.79 -43.26 12.54
N LEU A 57 38.58 -43.64 12.95
CA LEU A 57 37.45 -43.94 12.06
C LEU A 57 36.59 -42.71 11.73
N ALA A 58 36.90 -41.55 12.32
CA ALA A 58 36.27 -40.25 12.03
C ALA A 58 36.74 -39.67 10.68
N ARG A 59 36.64 -40.48 9.62
CA ARG A 59 36.99 -40.17 8.23
C ARG A 59 35.94 -40.75 7.30
N LYS A 60 35.92 -40.33 6.03
CA LYS A 60 34.98 -40.88 5.04
C LYS A 60 35.37 -42.30 4.67
N TRP A 61 34.55 -43.29 5.03
CA TRP A 61 34.79 -44.69 4.67
C TRP A 61 33.52 -45.56 4.62
N MET A 62 32.41 -45.10 5.18
CA MET A 62 31.14 -45.82 5.11
C MET A 62 30.40 -45.46 3.83
N LYS A 63 30.02 -46.46 3.05
CA LYS A 63 29.22 -46.30 1.84
C LYS A 63 27.76 -46.00 2.19
N THR A 64 27.25 -44.90 1.66
CA THR A 64 25.84 -44.50 1.78
C THR A 64 25.25 -44.27 0.38
N ASN A 65 23.93 -44.10 0.34
CA ASN A 65 23.22 -43.69 -0.86
C ASN A 65 23.64 -42.28 -1.35
N ALA A 66 24.36 -41.54 -0.50
CA ALA A 66 24.91 -40.22 -0.76
C ALA A 66 26.45 -40.21 -0.89
N GLY A 67 27.06 -41.34 -1.29
CA GLY A 67 28.51 -41.51 -1.44
C GLY A 67 29.21 -42.03 -0.17
N TYR A 68 30.53 -41.89 -0.07
CA TYR A 68 31.27 -42.29 1.13
C TYR A 68 31.27 -41.17 2.18
N ARG A 69 30.84 -41.48 3.41
CA ARG A 69 30.69 -40.52 4.52
C ARG A 69 31.43 -41.02 5.77
N SER A 70 31.67 -40.11 6.71
CA SER A 70 32.13 -40.49 8.04
C SER A 70 30.97 -41.05 8.86
N PRO A 71 31.21 -41.95 9.83
CA PRO A 71 30.13 -42.59 10.58
C PRO A 71 29.15 -41.61 11.24
N ASP A 72 29.63 -40.49 11.77
CA ASP A 72 28.85 -39.40 12.37
C ASP A 72 27.96 -38.62 11.37
N LYS A 73 28.16 -38.85 10.06
CA LYS A 73 27.37 -38.30 8.96
C LYS A 73 26.58 -39.38 8.21
N CYS A 74 26.32 -40.52 8.86
CA CYS A 74 25.56 -41.64 8.32
C CYS A 74 24.30 -41.92 9.13
N LEU A 75 23.27 -42.42 8.44
CA LEU A 75 22.04 -42.93 9.05
C LEU A 75 21.93 -44.45 8.82
N LEU A 76 21.50 -45.21 9.83
CA LEU A 76 21.14 -46.62 9.65
C LEU A 76 19.64 -46.71 9.37
N PHE A 77 19.28 -47.10 8.14
CA PHE A 77 17.89 -47.32 7.78
C PHE A 77 17.33 -48.54 8.51
N GLY A 78 16.04 -48.54 8.77
CA GLY A 78 15.40 -49.59 9.57
C GLY A 78 13.88 -49.50 9.53
N PRO A 79 13.16 -50.51 10.04
CA PRO A 79 11.70 -50.61 9.88
C PRO A 79 10.92 -49.40 10.39
N GLN A 80 11.42 -48.71 11.41
CA GLN A 80 10.81 -47.51 11.97
C GLN A 80 10.81 -46.31 11.00
N TRP A 81 11.74 -46.28 10.04
CA TRP A 81 11.89 -45.18 9.07
C TRP A 81 10.95 -45.32 7.87
N ASN A 82 10.59 -46.56 7.47
CA ASN A 82 9.74 -46.88 6.31
C ASN A 82 8.46 -46.04 6.18
N PRO A 83 7.71 -45.74 7.27
CA PRO A 83 6.48 -44.96 7.14
C PRO A 83 6.72 -43.48 6.83
N LEU A 84 7.96 -42.99 6.99
CA LEU A 84 8.29 -41.57 6.94
C LEU A 84 9.28 -41.21 5.83
N LEU A 85 10.25 -42.08 5.54
CA LEU A 85 11.35 -41.81 4.61
C LEU A 85 11.63 -43.03 3.74
N GLN A 86 12.38 -42.81 2.67
CA GLN A 86 13.00 -43.82 1.83
C GLN A 86 14.53 -43.81 2.01
N PRO A 87 15.24 -44.91 1.68
CA PRO A 87 16.69 -44.96 1.79
C PRO A 87 17.40 -43.86 1.00
N GLU A 88 16.83 -43.37 -0.10
CA GLU A 88 17.43 -42.34 -0.95
C GLU A 88 17.27 -40.91 -0.40
N ASP A 89 16.38 -40.71 0.59
CA ASP A 89 16.08 -39.37 1.14
C ASP A 89 17.23 -38.77 1.95
N GLY A 90 18.17 -39.59 2.40
CA GLY A 90 19.24 -39.19 3.29
C GLY A 90 20.55 -39.92 3.02
N PRO A 91 21.62 -39.58 3.76
CA PRO A 91 22.87 -40.33 3.77
C PRO A 91 22.72 -41.66 4.54
N PHE A 92 21.73 -42.48 4.17
CA PHE A 92 21.53 -43.80 4.74
C PHE A 92 22.59 -44.78 4.24
N ILE A 93 23.10 -45.62 5.14
CA ILE A 93 24.03 -46.70 4.82
C ILE A 93 23.43 -47.56 3.71
N ASP A 94 24.24 -47.81 2.68
CA ASP A 94 23.82 -48.51 1.47
C ASP A 94 23.68 -50.02 1.77
N GLU A 95 22.45 -50.45 2.08
CA GLU A 95 22.14 -51.86 2.33
C GLU A 95 22.29 -52.72 1.07
N ASN A 96 22.21 -52.15 -0.14
CA ASN A 96 22.47 -52.91 -1.36
C ASN A 96 23.96 -53.25 -1.49
N PHE A 97 24.83 -52.37 -1.00
CA PHE A 97 26.27 -52.60 -0.93
C PHE A 97 26.65 -53.56 0.21
N TYR A 98 26.18 -53.30 1.44
CA TYR A 98 26.60 -54.09 2.62
C TYR A 98 25.77 -55.36 2.88
N GLY A 99 24.58 -55.47 2.30
CA GLY A 99 23.58 -56.49 2.61
C GLY A 99 22.90 -56.27 3.97
N SER A 100 21.79 -56.98 4.19
CA SER A 100 20.98 -56.88 5.42
C SER A 100 21.73 -57.23 6.71
N LYS A 101 22.88 -57.92 6.61
CA LYS A 101 23.76 -58.22 7.74
C LYS A 101 24.22 -56.95 8.48
N ILE A 102 24.32 -55.80 7.80
CA ILE A 102 24.77 -54.55 8.41
C ILE A 102 23.87 -54.12 9.58
N GLY A 103 22.57 -54.40 9.52
CA GLY A 103 21.62 -54.13 10.59
C GLY A 103 21.93 -54.87 11.91
N SER A 104 22.62 -56.01 11.85
CA SER A 104 23.04 -56.76 13.05
C SER A 104 24.16 -56.07 13.84
N TYR A 105 24.77 -55.02 13.29
CA TYR A 105 25.81 -54.21 13.93
C TYR A 105 25.30 -52.87 14.47
N LYS A 106 23.99 -52.74 14.74
CA LYS A 106 23.37 -51.49 15.21
C LYS A 106 24.11 -50.85 16.40
N LYS A 107 24.55 -51.65 17.37
CA LYS A 107 25.23 -51.15 18.58
C LYS A 107 26.60 -50.58 18.24
N GLU A 108 27.37 -51.29 17.44
CA GLU A 108 28.70 -50.92 16.96
C GLU A 108 28.64 -49.67 16.08
N LEU A 109 27.64 -49.59 15.19
CA LEU A 109 27.41 -48.44 14.33
C LEU A 109 27.04 -47.20 15.15
N LYS A 110 26.12 -47.32 16.11
CA LYS A 110 25.76 -46.24 17.04
C LYS A 110 26.99 -45.77 17.83
N SER A 111 27.82 -46.71 18.25
CA SER A 111 29.09 -46.46 18.91
C SER A 111 30.03 -45.63 18.02
N LEU A 112 30.11 -45.88 16.72
CA LEU A 112 30.91 -45.07 15.79
C LEU A 112 30.35 -43.66 15.54
N GLY A 113 29.11 -43.38 15.95
CA GLY A 113 28.43 -42.11 15.70
C GLY A 113 27.34 -42.18 14.63
N VAL A 114 27.09 -43.35 14.04
CA VAL A 114 25.98 -43.52 13.09
C VAL A 114 24.67 -43.27 13.82
N VAL A 115 23.81 -42.46 13.21
CA VAL A 115 22.48 -42.19 13.73
C VAL A 115 21.57 -43.39 13.45
N VAL A 116 21.14 -44.05 14.52
CA VAL A 116 20.30 -45.26 14.44
C VAL A 116 18.87 -45.04 14.95
N GLU A 117 18.67 -44.03 15.79
CA GLU A 117 17.36 -43.69 16.34
C GLU A 117 16.65 -42.70 15.42
N ILE A 118 15.35 -42.93 15.21
CA ILE A 118 14.57 -42.14 14.26
C ILE A 118 14.43 -40.68 14.66
N GLY A 119 14.53 -40.32 15.94
CA GLY A 119 14.43 -38.91 16.38
C GLY A 119 15.73 -38.10 16.20
N ASP A 120 16.87 -38.78 16.08
CA ASP A 120 18.19 -38.14 16.08
C ASP A 120 18.65 -37.77 14.65
N GLY A 121 17.86 -38.13 13.63
CA GLY A 121 18.23 -37.97 12.22
C GLY A 121 17.97 -36.59 11.62
N CYS A 122 17.25 -35.71 12.33
CA CYS A 122 16.80 -34.43 11.77
C CYS A 122 17.93 -33.56 11.26
N SER A 123 19.02 -33.39 12.02
CA SER A 123 20.13 -32.53 11.58
C SER A 123 20.80 -33.07 10.30
N LEU A 124 21.03 -34.38 10.19
CA LEU A 124 21.64 -34.96 8.99
C LEU A 124 20.74 -34.87 7.76
N LEU A 125 19.42 -35.01 7.94
CA LEU A 125 18.45 -34.89 6.85
C LEU A 125 18.25 -33.44 6.43
N ALA A 126 18.26 -32.50 7.38
CA ALA A 126 18.23 -31.08 7.10
C ALA A 126 19.47 -30.63 6.32
N ASP A 127 20.68 -31.03 6.76
CA ASP A 127 21.94 -30.77 6.05
C ASP A 127 21.95 -31.35 4.61
N TYR A 128 21.14 -32.38 4.36
CA TYR A 128 21.08 -33.08 3.09
C TYR A 128 19.96 -32.60 2.16
N LEU A 129 19.07 -31.72 2.63
CA LEU A 129 17.98 -31.17 1.81
C LEU A 129 18.48 -30.54 0.52
N ASP A 130 19.53 -29.71 0.59
CA ASP A 130 20.11 -29.00 -0.55
C ASP A 130 20.75 -29.91 -1.61
N CYS A 131 20.94 -31.20 -1.30
CA CYS A 131 21.42 -32.20 -2.25
C CYS A 131 20.29 -32.79 -3.12
N HIS A 132 19.03 -32.48 -2.81
CA HIS A 132 17.86 -32.94 -3.55
C HIS A 132 17.31 -31.86 -4.47
N SER A 133 16.71 -32.31 -5.58
CA SER A 133 15.90 -31.48 -6.49
C SER A 133 14.49 -32.03 -6.70
N SER A 134 14.17 -33.20 -6.14
CA SER A 134 12.84 -33.81 -6.27
C SER A 134 11.89 -33.23 -5.21
N SER A 135 10.80 -32.62 -5.68
CA SER A 135 9.77 -32.05 -4.80
C SER A 135 9.16 -33.11 -3.87
N VAL A 136 9.01 -34.35 -4.34
CA VAL A 136 8.45 -35.45 -3.56
C VAL A 136 9.37 -35.81 -2.39
N THR A 137 10.67 -35.97 -2.67
CA THR A 137 11.68 -36.29 -1.64
C THR A 137 11.81 -35.16 -0.62
N ILE A 138 11.93 -33.91 -1.08
CA ILE A 138 12.05 -32.74 -0.20
C ILE A 138 10.82 -32.61 0.71
N THR A 139 9.61 -32.77 0.15
CA THR A 139 8.37 -32.72 0.94
C THR A 139 8.32 -33.82 2.00
N ARG A 140 8.79 -35.03 1.67
CA ARG A 140 8.86 -36.16 2.62
C ARG A 140 9.84 -35.88 3.76
N ILE A 141 10.99 -35.28 3.45
CA ILE A 141 11.96 -34.84 4.46
C ILE A 141 11.36 -33.73 5.34
N TYR A 142 10.70 -32.72 4.76
CA TYR A 142 10.01 -31.69 5.56
C TYR A 142 8.94 -32.27 6.49
N LYS A 143 8.16 -33.26 6.04
CA LYS A 143 7.17 -33.95 6.88
C LYS A 143 7.85 -34.67 8.06
N TYR A 144 8.98 -35.33 7.80
CA TYR A 144 9.79 -35.94 8.85
C TYR A 144 10.32 -34.88 9.84
N LEU A 145 10.92 -33.79 9.38
CA LEU A 145 11.45 -32.72 10.24
C LEU A 145 10.35 -32.07 11.09
N SER A 146 9.19 -31.81 10.47
CA SER A 146 8.00 -31.28 11.14
C SER A 146 7.52 -32.23 12.26
N LYS A 147 7.40 -33.54 11.95
CA LYS A 147 6.95 -34.56 12.91
C LYS A 147 7.80 -34.64 14.18
N PHE A 148 9.12 -34.47 14.03
CA PHE A 148 10.06 -34.49 15.16
C PHE A 148 10.28 -33.12 15.79
N ASN A 149 9.47 -32.11 15.42
CA ASN A 149 9.59 -30.74 15.92
C ASN A 149 11.01 -30.18 15.78
N TRP A 150 11.69 -30.55 14.70
CA TRP A 150 13.04 -30.05 14.47
C TRP A 150 13.03 -28.54 14.28
N GLU A 151 13.98 -27.88 14.92
CA GLU A 151 14.21 -26.45 14.79
C GLU A 151 15.66 -26.24 14.36
N PRO A 152 15.91 -25.40 13.35
CA PRO A 152 17.28 -25.21 12.91
C PRO A 152 18.06 -24.37 13.91
N THR A 153 19.38 -24.49 13.86
CA THR A 153 20.32 -23.65 14.61
C THR A 153 20.38 -22.23 14.04
N LYS A 154 20.79 -21.25 14.85
CA LYS A 154 20.82 -19.82 14.43
C LYS A 154 21.85 -19.52 13.33
N GLU A 155 22.79 -20.42 13.11
CA GLU A 155 23.93 -20.23 12.21
C GLU A 155 23.68 -20.75 10.78
N ASP A 156 22.60 -21.50 10.55
CA ASP A 156 22.33 -22.10 9.24
C ASP A 156 21.42 -21.20 8.38
N PRO A 157 21.88 -20.77 7.19
CA PRO A 157 21.04 -20.05 6.24
C PRO A 157 19.98 -21.02 5.71
N ARG A 158 18.76 -20.93 6.24
CA ARG A 158 17.66 -21.82 5.86
C ARG A 158 17.13 -21.36 4.52
N LYS A 159 17.15 -22.22 3.52
CA LYS A 159 16.42 -22.00 2.27
C LYS A 159 15.13 -22.80 2.27
N ILE A 160 14.14 -22.31 1.54
CA ILE A 160 12.88 -22.99 1.29
C ILE A 160 12.87 -23.46 -0.15
N TRP A 161 12.50 -24.71 -0.38
CA TRP A 161 12.32 -25.21 -1.74
C TRP A 161 11.00 -24.72 -2.31
N ILE A 162 11.01 -24.22 -3.56
CA ILE A 162 9.81 -23.89 -4.32
C ILE A 162 9.81 -24.74 -5.58
N SER A 163 8.76 -25.54 -5.77
CA SER A 163 8.63 -26.39 -6.96
C SER A 163 8.07 -25.62 -8.15
N ASN A 164 8.72 -25.78 -9.30
CA ASN A 164 8.24 -25.35 -10.62
C ASN A 164 7.71 -26.53 -11.47
N GLY A 165 7.66 -27.72 -10.87
CA GLY A 165 7.24 -28.98 -11.47
C GLY A 165 7.76 -30.17 -10.64
N ASP A 166 7.63 -31.40 -11.16
CA ASP A 166 7.98 -32.61 -10.38
C ASP A 166 9.48 -32.78 -10.12
N ASN A 167 10.35 -32.24 -11.00
CA ASN A 167 11.81 -32.38 -10.94
C ASN A 167 12.57 -31.06 -11.16
N ASP A 168 11.87 -29.91 -11.04
CA ASP A 168 12.46 -28.60 -11.22
C ASP A 168 11.95 -27.63 -10.15
N GLY A 169 12.80 -26.71 -9.72
CA GLY A 169 12.52 -25.81 -8.62
C GLY A 169 13.76 -25.07 -8.14
N GLU A 170 13.55 -24.21 -7.16
CA GLU A 170 14.59 -23.32 -6.65
C GLU A 170 14.58 -23.23 -5.12
N TRP A 171 15.76 -23.00 -4.56
CA TRP A 171 15.97 -22.75 -3.14
C TRP A 171 15.98 -21.25 -2.88
N VAL A 172 14.94 -20.74 -2.21
CA VAL A 172 14.73 -19.30 -1.94
C VAL A 172 14.92 -18.95 -0.47
N ASN A 173 15.08 -17.67 -0.16
CA ASN A 173 15.22 -17.20 1.21
C ASN A 173 13.84 -17.15 1.90
N PRO A 174 13.70 -17.53 3.18
CA PRO A 174 12.47 -17.39 3.95
C PRO A 174 11.86 -15.98 3.92
N ASP A 175 12.69 -14.94 3.80
CA ASP A 175 12.24 -13.54 3.68
C ASP A 175 11.48 -13.24 2.38
N ASP A 176 11.71 -14.04 1.34
CA ASP A 176 11.02 -13.98 0.04
C ASP A 176 9.74 -14.85 0.01
N CYS A 177 9.41 -15.49 1.14
CA CYS A 177 8.27 -16.38 1.28
C CYS A 177 7.23 -15.80 2.26
N VAL A 178 5.96 -16.15 2.01
CA VAL A 178 4.86 -15.96 2.97
C VAL A 178 4.03 -17.23 3.08
N LEU A 179 3.50 -17.52 4.27
CA LEU A 179 2.62 -18.68 4.45
C LEU A 179 1.30 -18.48 3.70
N HIS A 180 0.72 -17.29 3.83
CA HIS A 180 -0.58 -16.95 3.28
C HIS A 180 -0.51 -15.61 2.54
N ASP A 181 -1.23 -15.52 1.43
CA ASP A 181 -1.51 -14.26 0.75
C ASP A 181 -3.01 -14.21 0.44
N LYS A 182 -3.79 -13.82 1.45
CA LYS A 182 -5.25 -13.69 1.32
C LYS A 182 -5.66 -12.69 0.23
N SER A 183 -4.78 -11.75 -0.12
CA SER A 183 -5.01 -10.75 -1.16
C SER A 183 -4.67 -11.24 -2.57
N GLY A 184 -3.85 -12.29 -2.70
CA GLY A 184 -3.32 -12.75 -4.00
C GLY A 184 -2.40 -11.73 -4.69
N PHE A 185 -1.96 -10.72 -3.95
CA PHE A 185 -1.32 -9.50 -4.43
C PHE A 185 0.18 -9.65 -4.67
N PHE A 186 0.81 -10.59 -3.96
CA PHE A 186 2.26 -10.77 -3.95
C PHE A 186 2.72 -11.99 -4.72
N GLY A 187 1.83 -12.73 -5.38
CA GLY A 187 2.21 -13.98 -6.05
C GLY A 187 3.30 -13.86 -7.13
N LEU A 188 3.64 -12.64 -7.57
CA LEU A 188 4.75 -12.33 -8.49
C LEU A 188 6.04 -11.88 -7.79
N GLN A 189 5.98 -11.52 -6.50
CA GLN A 189 7.12 -11.01 -5.72
C GLN A 189 7.51 -11.90 -4.54
N LEU A 190 6.55 -12.60 -3.95
CA LEU A 190 6.73 -13.48 -2.81
C LEU A 190 6.17 -14.87 -3.14
N HIS A 191 6.86 -15.89 -2.66
CA HIS A 191 6.41 -17.27 -2.79
C HIS A 191 5.38 -17.58 -1.71
N VAL A 192 4.14 -17.86 -2.13
CA VAL A 192 3.02 -18.14 -1.22
C VAL A 192 2.95 -19.65 -0.94
N LEU A 193 3.47 -20.08 0.21
CA LEU A 193 3.71 -21.49 0.49
C LEU A 193 2.44 -22.36 0.57
N GLU A 194 1.27 -21.80 0.93
CA GLU A 194 0.00 -22.54 0.92
C GLU A 194 -0.40 -23.07 -0.47
N LYS A 195 0.19 -22.53 -1.54
CA LYS A 195 -0.02 -23.01 -2.92
C LYS A 195 0.87 -24.20 -3.28
N HIS A 196 1.99 -24.38 -2.56
CA HIS A 196 3.00 -25.40 -2.87
C HIS A 196 2.99 -26.56 -1.88
N TYR A 197 2.50 -26.34 -0.65
CA TYR A 197 2.61 -27.32 0.44
C TYR A 197 1.28 -27.56 1.16
N ASP A 198 1.14 -28.79 1.67
CA ASP A 198 0.00 -29.19 2.51
C ASP A 198 -0.06 -28.37 3.82
N LYS A 199 -1.28 -28.16 4.33
CA LYS A 199 -1.55 -27.41 5.58
C LYS A 199 -0.71 -27.86 6.79
N GLU A 200 -0.35 -29.14 6.85
CA GLU A 200 0.50 -29.69 7.91
C GLU A 200 1.88 -29.01 7.95
N LEU A 201 2.49 -28.77 6.79
CA LEU A 201 3.82 -28.16 6.68
C LEU A 201 3.83 -26.65 6.85
N ILE A 202 2.68 -25.98 6.64
CA ILE A 202 2.58 -24.52 6.79
C ILE A 202 2.99 -24.08 8.20
N SER A 203 2.60 -24.83 9.23
CA SER A 203 3.00 -24.56 10.62
C SER A 203 4.50 -24.72 10.86
N PHE A 204 5.14 -25.65 10.13
CA PHE A 204 6.57 -25.90 10.21
C PHE A 204 7.38 -24.77 9.57
N PHE A 205 6.95 -24.24 8.43
CA PHE A 205 7.64 -23.12 7.77
C PHE A 205 7.71 -21.85 8.64
N SER A 206 6.74 -21.63 9.54
CA SER A 206 6.81 -20.57 10.54
C SER A 206 8.06 -20.70 11.43
N LYS A 207 8.44 -21.93 11.82
CA LYS A 207 9.66 -22.20 12.60
C LYS A 207 10.95 -21.98 11.79
N LEU A 208 10.85 -22.04 10.46
CA LEU A 208 11.96 -21.72 9.55
C LEU A 208 12.13 -20.22 9.31
N GLY A 209 11.29 -19.37 9.93
CA GLY A 209 11.38 -17.91 9.83
C GLY A 209 10.50 -17.31 8.73
N VAL A 210 9.65 -18.10 8.08
CA VAL A 210 8.73 -17.60 7.05
C VAL A 210 7.61 -16.78 7.69
N LYS A 211 7.36 -15.58 7.16
CA LYS A 211 6.33 -14.67 7.66
C LYS A 211 4.93 -15.24 7.38
N SER A 212 4.00 -15.05 8.31
CA SER A 212 2.63 -15.56 8.15
C SER A 212 1.86 -14.86 7.02
N ASN A 213 2.01 -13.54 6.88
CA ASN A 213 1.39 -12.72 5.84
C ASN A 213 2.40 -11.65 5.38
N PRO A 214 2.22 -11.05 4.20
CA PRO A 214 3.04 -9.93 3.73
C PRO A 214 3.09 -8.77 4.74
N SER A 215 4.27 -8.18 4.92
CA SER A 215 4.48 -7.03 5.81
C SER A 215 4.27 -5.69 5.08
N LEU A 216 4.15 -4.59 5.83
CA LEU A 216 4.06 -3.25 5.22
C LEU A 216 5.24 -2.92 4.31
N ASP A 217 6.44 -3.40 4.64
CA ASP A 217 7.63 -3.18 3.82
C ASP A 217 7.53 -3.93 2.49
N ASP A 218 6.93 -5.13 2.49
CA ASP A 218 6.66 -5.88 1.27
C ASP A 218 5.65 -5.13 0.39
N PHE A 219 4.59 -4.55 1.00
CA PHE A 219 3.66 -3.67 0.28
C PHE A 219 4.35 -2.47 -0.38
N LEU A 220 5.32 -1.83 0.29
CA LEU A 220 6.07 -0.73 -0.34
C LEU A 220 6.95 -1.19 -1.48
N LYS A 221 7.63 -2.32 -1.34
CA LYS A 221 8.46 -2.87 -2.42
C LYS A 221 7.61 -3.11 -3.67
N LEU A 222 6.39 -3.64 -3.49
CA LEU A 222 5.46 -3.79 -4.59
C LEU A 222 5.03 -2.45 -5.18
N TRP A 223 4.61 -1.50 -4.34
CA TRP A 223 4.20 -0.18 -4.84
C TRP A 223 5.33 0.52 -5.59
N LYS A 224 6.56 0.51 -5.07
CA LYS A 224 7.73 1.08 -5.75
C LYS A 224 8.00 0.39 -7.09
N SER A 225 7.88 -0.94 -7.15
CA SER A 225 8.00 -1.65 -8.43
C SER A 225 6.97 -1.22 -9.47
N TRP A 226 5.82 -0.70 -9.03
CA TRP A 226 4.79 -0.14 -9.90
C TRP A 226 5.05 1.32 -10.25
N GLU A 227 5.59 2.12 -9.32
CA GLU A 227 6.02 3.49 -9.60
C GLU A 227 7.18 3.56 -10.61
N ASP A 228 8.05 2.55 -10.59
CA ASP A 228 9.21 2.39 -11.47
C ASP A 228 8.86 1.70 -12.80
N ALA A 229 7.79 0.91 -12.82
CA ALA A 229 7.31 0.30 -14.06
C ALA A 229 6.62 1.38 -14.89
N ASP A 230 7.20 1.73 -16.05
CA ASP A 230 6.63 2.64 -17.04
C ASP A 230 5.44 1.99 -17.78
N ARG A 231 4.45 1.51 -17.01
CA ARG A 231 3.25 0.82 -17.47
C ARG A 231 2.02 1.36 -16.75
N SER A 232 0.85 1.19 -17.37
CA SER A 232 -0.42 1.41 -16.69
C SER A 232 -0.74 0.28 -15.70
N LEU A 233 -1.32 0.65 -14.56
CA LEU A 233 -1.90 -0.29 -13.61
C LEU A 233 -3.26 -0.79 -14.08
N SER A 234 -3.54 -2.06 -13.79
CA SER A 234 -4.87 -2.64 -13.97
C SER A 234 -5.81 -2.21 -12.85
N GLN A 235 -7.12 -2.24 -13.12
CA GLN A 235 -8.14 -1.92 -12.13
C GLN A 235 -8.09 -2.85 -10.91
N SER A 236 -7.80 -4.13 -11.12
CA SER A 236 -7.63 -5.10 -10.02
C SER A 236 -6.42 -4.79 -9.15
N GLU A 237 -5.27 -4.43 -9.74
CA GLU A 237 -4.07 -4.06 -8.98
C GLU A 237 -4.33 -2.86 -8.07
N CYS A 238 -4.90 -1.77 -8.61
CA CYS A 238 -5.23 -0.60 -7.80
C CYS A 238 -6.30 -0.89 -6.75
N GLN A 239 -7.36 -1.63 -7.11
CA GLN A 239 -8.42 -1.98 -6.18
C GLN A 239 -7.88 -2.79 -5.00
N THR A 240 -7.15 -3.88 -5.26
CA THR A 240 -6.61 -4.72 -4.19
C THR A 240 -5.66 -3.96 -3.27
N PHE A 241 -4.81 -3.07 -3.83
CA PHE A 241 -3.94 -2.20 -3.04
C PHE A 241 -4.74 -1.35 -2.05
N TRP A 242 -5.69 -0.57 -2.56
CA TRP A 242 -6.44 0.34 -1.71
C TRP A 242 -7.37 -0.39 -0.75
N GLU A 243 -7.91 -1.56 -1.11
CA GLU A 243 -8.73 -2.40 -0.21
C GLU A 243 -7.95 -2.81 1.02
N PHE A 244 -6.68 -3.20 0.82
CA PHE A 244 -5.79 -3.51 1.93
C PHE A 244 -5.55 -2.28 2.83
N ILE A 245 -5.24 -1.13 2.23
CA ILE A 245 -5.01 0.11 2.98
C ILE A 245 -6.24 0.52 3.78
N VAL A 246 -7.43 0.49 3.17
CA VAL A 246 -8.70 0.84 3.84
C VAL A 246 -8.98 -0.12 5.00
N LYS A 247 -8.80 -1.43 4.80
CA LYS A 247 -9.05 -2.46 5.81
C LYS A 247 -8.13 -2.36 7.03
N HIS A 248 -6.89 -1.93 6.82
CA HIS A 248 -5.85 -1.90 7.85
C HIS A 248 -5.51 -0.48 8.33
N TRP A 249 -6.29 0.53 7.93
CA TRP A 249 -6.02 1.94 8.19
C TRP A 249 -5.71 2.22 9.66
N SER A 250 -4.58 2.89 9.90
CA SER A 250 -4.11 3.26 11.24
C SER A 250 -3.15 4.46 11.15
N PRO A 251 -2.88 5.18 12.25
CA PRO A 251 -1.90 6.28 12.24
C PRO A 251 -0.51 5.85 11.78
N ARG A 252 -0.14 4.58 11.98
CA ARG A 252 1.11 4.00 11.48
C ARG A 252 1.11 3.91 9.95
N ILE A 253 0.02 3.45 9.34
CA ILE A 253 -0.12 3.38 7.87
C ILE A 253 -0.21 4.78 7.28
N GLU A 254 -0.93 5.71 7.92
CA GLU A 254 -1.01 7.10 7.48
C GLU A 254 0.38 7.73 7.37
N LYS A 255 1.15 7.73 8.46
CA LYS A 255 2.52 8.26 8.47
C LYS A 255 3.39 7.59 7.40
N PHE A 256 3.28 6.28 7.30
CA PHE A 256 4.05 5.48 6.35
C PHE A 256 3.75 5.84 4.89
N LEU A 257 2.48 5.95 4.50
CA LEU A 257 2.09 6.35 3.15
C LEU A 257 2.46 7.81 2.86
N SER A 258 2.28 8.71 3.82
CA SER A 258 2.67 10.12 3.66
C SER A 258 4.16 10.28 3.35
N GLU A 259 5.02 9.49 4.00
CA GLU A 259 6.48 9.53 3.86
C GLU A 259 7.00 8.75 2.64
N ASN A 260 6.35 7.67 2.23
CA ASN A 260 6.90 6.74 1.23
C ASN A 260 6.17 6.75 -0.12
N LEU A 261 4.94 7.25 -0.20
CA LEU A 261 4.17 7.28 -1.44
C LEU A 261 4.45 8.57 -2.20
N SER A 262 5.27 8.46 -3.23
CA SER A 262 5.71 9.60 -4.06
C SER A 262 4.77 9.85 -5.23
N LYS A 263 4.16 8.79 -5.75
CA LYS A 263 3.20 8.85 -6.85
C LYS A 263 1.87 8.23 -6.46
N LEU A 264 0.81 8.62 -7.16
CA LEU A 264 -0.56 8.23 -6.92
C LEU A 264 -1.24 7.75 -8.20
N PRO A 265 -2.20 6.80 -8.06
CA PRO A 265 -2.96 6.36 -9.20
C PRO A 265 -3.95 7.45 -9.62
N VAL A 266 -3.98 7.73 -10.92
CA VAL A 266 -4.92 8.63 -11.57
C VAL A 266 -5.64 7.90 -12.70
N GLY A 267 -6.90 8.24 -12.91
CA GLY A 267 -7.67 7.67 -14.00
C GLY A 267 -9.02 8.34 -14.16
N SER A 268 -9.35 8.66 -15.41
CA SER A 268 -10.66 9.19 -15.80
C SER A 268 -11.35 8.16 -16.68
N GLY A 269 -12.28 7.39 -16.10
CA GLY A 269 -13.27 6.53 -16.79
C GLY A 269 -12.77 5.46 -17.77
N SER A 270 -11.49 5.42 -18.10
CA SER A 270 -10.86 4.49 -19.04
C SER A 270 -10.18 3.34 -18.29
N ASN A 271 -10.00 2.20 -18.96
CA ASN A 271 -9.36 1.01 -18.39
C ASN A 271 -7.86 1.20 -18.04
N LYS A 272 -7.28 2.38 -18.28
CA LYS A 272 -5.85 2.66 -18.03
C LYS A 272 -5.70 3.55 -16.81
N ILE A 273 -5.11 3.01 -15.74
CA ILE A 273 -4.73 3.78 -14.56
C ILE A 273 -3.24 4.13 -14.68
N LEU A 274 -2.93 5.42 -14.57
CA LEU A 274 -1.55 5.91 -14.59
C LEU A 274 -1.10 6.20 -13.16
N VAL A 275 0.22 6.26 -12.93
CA VAL A 275 0.80 6.58 -11.63
C VAL A 275 1.61 7.87 -11.79
N LEU A 276 1.11 8.98 -11.24
CA LEU A 276 1.69 10.32 -11.39
C LEU A 276 2.20 10.88 -10.06
N ASP A 277 3.12 11.84 -10.10
CA ASP A 277 3.65 12.49 -8.89
C ASP A 277 2.51 13.02 -8.00
N LYS A 278 2.54 12.67 -6.72
CA LYS A 278 1.53 13.07 -5.73
C LYS A 278 1.29 14.58 -5.70
N ARG A 279 2.30 15.39 -6.01
CA ARG A 279 2.20 16.87 -6.04
C ARG A 279 1.34 17.39 -7.18
N ASP A 280 1.18 16.60 -8.24
CA ASP A 280 0.45 16.95 -9.48
C ASP A 280 -0.90 16.26 -9.59
N VAL A 281 -1.32 15.58 -8.52
CA VAL A 281 -2.61 14.92 -8.42
C VAL A 281 -3.47 15.65 -7.39
N PHE A 282 -4.74 15.86 -7.73
CA PHE A 282 -5.68 16.66 -6.95
C PHE A 282 -6.92 15.88 -6.54
N ILE A 283 -7.50 16.27 -5.41
CA ILE A 283 -8.86 15.90 -5.02
C ILE A 283 -9.81 16.86 -5.74
N ALA A 284 -10.74 16.31 -6.53
CA ALA A 284 -11.78 17.08 -7.21
C ALA A 284 -12.92 17.43 -6.24
N ASP A 285 -12.71 18.44 -5.40
CA ASP A 285 -13.67 18.97 -4.44
C ASP A 285 -14.63 20.00 -5.06
N ASP A 286 -14.24 20.62 -6.18
CA ASP A 286 -15.08 21.50 -7.01
C ASP A 286 -15.32 20.86 -8.38
N LEU A 287 -16.58 20.52 -8.67
CA LEU A 287 -16.96 19.85 -9.92
C LEU A 287 -16.84 20.75 -11.15
N TYR A 288 -17.07 22.06 -11.00
CA TYR A 288 -16.98 23.00 -12.11
C TYR A 288 -15.51 23.17 -12.53
N LEU A 289 -14.63 23.39 -11.55
CA LEU A 289 -13.19 23.44 -11.79
C LEU A 289 -12.67 22.11 -12.34
N LYS A 290 -13.17 21.00 -11.80
CA LYS A 290 -12.79 19.66 -12.29
C LYS A 290 -13.06 19.53 -13.79
N ASP A 291 -14.28 19.81 -14.23
CA ASP A 291 -14.67 19.67 -15.63
C ASP A 291 -13.85 20.59 -16.56
N LEU A 292 -13.55 21.81 -16.11
CA LEU A 292 -12.74 22.78 -16.85
C LEU A 292 -11.30 22.31 -17.07
N PHE A 293 -10.62 21.88 -16.00
CA PHE A 293 -9.23 21.44 -16.08
C PHE A 293 -9.12 20.07 -16.76
N GLU A 294 -10.10 19.17 -16.59
CA GLU A 294 -10.13 17.86 -17.25
C GLU A 294 -10.26 17.97 -18.78
N GLN A 295 -10.98 18.98 -19.28
CA GLN A 295 -11.09 19.25 -20.72
C GLN A 295 -9.84 19.91 -21.31
N SER A 296 -9.09 20.64 -20.48
CA SER A 296 -7.94 21.43 -20.93
C SER A 296 -6.62 20.67 -20.81
N SER A 297 -6.54 19.67 -19.94
CA SER A 297 -5.32 18.89 -19.71
C SER A 297 -5.20 17.72 -20.69
N SER A 298 -3.99 17.45 -21.15
CA SER A 298 -3.69 16.24 -21.94
C SER A 298 -3.50 14.99 -21.08
N HIS A 299 -3.38 15.15 -19.75
CA HIS A 299 -3.13 14.08 -18.79
C HIS A 299 -4.18 14.12 -17.65
N PRO A 300 -4.49 12.97 -17.02
CA PRO A 300 -5.40 12.94 -15.88
C PRO A 300 -4.81 13.70 -14.68
N LEU A 301 -5.61 14.54 -14.03
CA LEU A 301 -5.18 15.38 -12.89
C LEU A 301 -5.72 14.88 -11.54
N PHE A 302 -6.67 13.95 -11.55
CA PHE A 302 -7.44 13.62 -10.36
C PHE A 302 -7.12 12.21 -9.86
N VAL A 303 -7.08 12.08 -8.53
CA VAL A 303 -6.91 10.78 -7.87
C VAL A 303 -7.93 9.77 -8.38
N TRP A 304 -7.49 8.52 -8.52
CA TRP A 304 -8.32 7.42 -8.97
C TRP A 304 -9.29 6.94 -7.89
N TYR A 305 -10.47 6.50 -8.33
CA TYR A 305 -11.47 5.79 -7.52
C TYR A 305 -12.07 4.63 -8.32
N PRO A 306 -12.50 3.55 -7.64
CA PRO A 306 -13.26 2.50 -8.29
C PRO A 306 -14.60 3.06 -8.81
N GLN A 307 -14.91 2.74 -10.07
CA GLN A 307 -16.20 3.03 -10.68
C GLN A 307 -16.87 1.72 -11.13
N PRO A 308 -18.04 1.35 -10.58
CA PRO A 308 -18.74 2.02 -9.48
C PRO A 308 -17.98 1.93 -8.14
N SER A 309 -18.38 2.75 -7.16
CA SER A 309 -17.85 2.64 -5.79
C SER A 309 -18.17 1.26 -5.23
N LEU A 310 -17.20 0.65 -4.56
CA LEU A 310 -17.34 -0.68 -3.97
C LEU A 310 -17.58 -0.57 -2.46
N PRO A 311 -18.31 -1.51 -1.83
CA PRO A 311 -18.47 -1.52 -0.38
C PRO A 311 -17.13 -1.69 0.38
N SER A 312 -16.18 -2.43 -0.21
CA SER A 312 -14.81 -2.61 0.30
C SER A 312 -13.93 -1.35 0.13
N LEU A 313 -14.29 -0.49 -0.82
CA LEU A 313 -13.63 0.78 -1.12
C LEU A 313 -14.64 1.93 -1.24
N PRO A 314 -15.25 2.38 -0.12
CA PRO A 314 -16.14 3.52 -0.16
C PRO A 314 -15.36 4.75 -0.64
N ARG A 315 -15.88 5.44 -1.67
CA ARG A 315 -15.26 6.66 -2.20
C ARG A 315 -14.95 7.69 -1.11
N GLN A 316 -15.83 7.85 -0.13
CA GLN A 316 -15.63 8.76 1.00
C GLN A 316 -14.41 8.41 1.85
N LYS A 317 -14.15 7.10 2.05
CA LYS A 317 -12.98 6.66 2.82
C LYS A 317 -11.69 6.90 2.04
N LEU A 318 -11.71 6.69 0.73
CA LEU A 318 -10.57 7.04 -0.13
C LEU A 318 -10.27 8.53 -0.14
N LEU A 319 -11.30 9.38 -0.23
CA LEU A 319 -11.15 10.84 -0.13
C LEU A 319 -10.48 11.26 1.19
N GLU A 320 -10.94 10.69 2.31
CA GLU A 320 -10.33 10.93 3.63
C GLU A 320 -8.84 10.52 3.63
N ILE A 321 -8.52 9.33 3.11
CA ILE A 321 -7.16 8.82 3.04
C ILE A 321 -6.28 9.72 2.16
N TYR A 322 -6.73 10.10 0.96
CA TYR A 322 -5.99 10.99 0.07
C TYR A 322 -5.70 12.34 0.73
N GLY A 323 -6.68 12.93 1.41
CA GLY A 323 -6.45 14.16 2.17
C GLY A 323 -5.42 13.98 3.29
N LYS A 324 -5.48 12.87 4.03
CA LYS A 324 -4.55 12.54 5.12
C LYS A 324 -3.11 12.31 4.65
N ILE A 325 -2.92 11.75 3.46
CA ILE A 325 -1.58 11.52 2.89
C ILE A 325 -1.00 12.74 2.14
N GLY A 326 -1.71 13.89 2.18
CA GLY A 326 -1.24 15.18 1.70
C GLY A 326 -1.60 15.50 0.25
N VAL A 327 -2.63 14.86 -0.31
CA VAL A 327 -3.17 15.25 -1.63
C VAL A 327 -3.94 16.56 -1.48
N ARG A 328 -3.67 17.53 -2.36
CA ARG A 328 -4.27 18.86 -2.30
C ARG A 328 -5.68 18.86 -2.91
N ASN A 329 -6.55 19.71 -2.37
CA ASN A 329 -7.82 20.05 -3.00
C ASN A 329 -7.58 20.89 -4.26
N LEU A 330 -8.42 20.71 -5.27
CA LEU A 330 -8.34 21.47 -6.52
C LEU A 330 -8.67 22.94 -6.25
N SER A 331 -9.73 23.22 -5.48
CA SER A 331 -10.18 24.58 -5.19
C SER A 331 -9.10 25.44 -4.53
N GLU A 332 -8.31 24.86 -3.62
CA GLU A 332 -7.20 25.51 -2.91
C GLU A 332 -5.95 25.68 -3.78
N SER A 333 -5.80 24.87 -4.82
CA SER A 333 -4.60 24.86 -5.68
C SER A 333 -4.73 25.78 -6.89
N VAL A 334 -5.94 26.19 -7.24
CA VAL A 334 -6.21 27.04 -8.40
C VAL A 334 -6.08 28.51 -8.02
N LEU A 335 -5.20 29.22 -8.72
CA LEU A 335 -5.09 30.66 -8.64
C LEU A 335 -6.08 31.30 -9.62
N LYS A 336 -7.01 32.09 -9.07
CA LYS A 336 -7.90 32.96 -9.85
C LYS A 336 -7.12 34.22 -10.18
N ASN A 337 -6.55 34.31 -11.39
CA ASN A 337 -5.94 35.55 -11.81
C ASN A 337 -7.02 36.59 -12.07
N GLY A 338 -6.69 37.86 -11.79
CA GLY A 338 -7.60 38.99 -12.00
C GLY A 338 -8.07 39.12 -13.44
N LEU A 339 -8.99 40.04 -13.67
CA LEU A 339 -9.64 40.25 -14.98
C LEU A 339 -8.62 40.31 -16.12
N SER A 340 -8.73 39.37 -17.07
CA SER A 340 -8.11 39.57 -18.39
C SER A 340 -8.75 40.82 -19.00
N SER A 341 -7.92 41.77 -19.44
CA SER A 341 -8.30 43.18 -19.70
C SER A 341 -9.73 43.36 -20.23
N VAL A 342 -10.67 43.75 -19.38
CA VAL A 342 -12.02 44.13 -19.84
C VAL A 342 -11.87 45.44 -20.57
N ASN A 343 -12.09 45.42 -21.89
CA ASN A 343 -11.96 46.61 -22.71
C ASN A 343 -13.07 47.61 -22.33
N CYS A 344 -12.73 48.61 -21.51
CA CYS A 344 -13.69 49.52 -20.89
C CYS A 344 -14.25 50.60 -21.85
N VAL A 345 -13.81 50.61 -23.11
CA VAL A 345 -14.15 51.63 -24.10
C VAL A 345 -15.53 51.33 -24.68
N GLY A 346 -16.52 52.19 -24.40
CA GLY A 346 -17.86 52.12 -24.99
C GLY A 346 -18.88 51.25 -24.24
N LEU A 347 -18.59 50.82 -23.01
CA LEU A 347 -19.54 50.07 -22.18
C LEU A 347 -20.72 50.94 -21.71
N GLU A 348 -21.91 50.33 -21.70
CA GLU A 348 -23.14 51.00 -21.25
C GLU A 348 -23.20 51.03 -19.72
N GLN A 349 -23.39 52.22 -19.15
CA GLN A 349 -23.65 52.33 -17.70
C GLN A 349 -25.07 51.88 -17.41
N VAL A 350 -25.20 50.96 -16.45
CA VAL A 350 -26.48 50.42 -16.01
C VAL A 350 -26.85 50.98 -14.65
N GLN A 351 -28.11 51.34 -14.48
CA GLN A 351 -28.59 51.82 -13.18
C GLN A 351 -28.65 50.66 -12.17
N PRO A 352 -28.23 50.85 -10.90
CA PRO A 352 -28.28 49.79 -9.88
C PRO A 352 -29.64 49.10 -9.73
N LYS A 353 -30.74 49.84 -9.94
CA LYS A 353 -32.11 49.32 -9.87
C LYS A 353 -32.44 48.28 -10.96
N GLU A 354 -31.75 48.32 -12.10
CA GLU A 354 -31.95 47.43 -13.25
C GLU A 354 -31.34 46.04 -13.03
N ILE A 355 -30.36 45.92 -12.14
CA ILE A 355 -29.71 44.64 -11.76
C ILE A 355 -30.11 44.19 -10.35
N PHE A 356 -31.26 44.68 -9.87
CA PHE A 356 -31.83 44.37 -8.57
C PHE A 356 -30.99 44.77 -7.33
N ILE A 357 -30.08 45.76 -7.45
CA ILE A 357 -29.57 46.47 -6.27
C ILE A 357 -30.68 47.41 -5.78
N ARG A 358 -31.57 46.84 -4.97
CA ARG A 358 -32.76 47.50 -4.40
C ARG A 358 -32.72 47.42 -2.88
N LYS A 359 -33.63 48.13 -2.24
CA LYS A 359 -33.79 48.16 -0.78
C LYS A 359 -33.86 46.75 -0.17
N GLY A 360 -34.54 45.80 -0.83
CA GLY A 360 -34.60 44.40 -0.38
C GLY A 360 -33.23 43.71 -0.29
N LEU A 361 -32.32 43.91 -1.26
CA LEU A 361 -30.97 43.35 -1.23
C LEU A 361 -30.17 43.93 -0.05
N ILE A 362 -30.17 45.26 0.08
CA ILE A 362 -29.42 45.95 1.13
C ILE A 362 -29.94 45.54 2.51
N LYS A 363 -31.26 45.45 2.68
CA LYS A 363 -31.90 44.98 3.91
C LYS A 363 -31.50 43.54 4.27
N LEU A 364 -31.47 42.65 3.27
CA LEU A 364 -31.07 41.26 3.47
C LEU A 364 -29.60 41.14 3.90
N ILE A 365 -28.70 41.88 3.23
CA ILE A 365 -27.28 41.90 3.59
C ILE A 365 -27.09 42.49 4.99
N LEU A 366 -27.73 43.63 5.31
CA LEU A 366 -27.67 44.22 6.66
C LEU A 366 -28.09 43.22 7.73
N GLY A 367 -29.20 42.52 7.51
CA GLY A 367 -29.68 41.53 8.47
C GLY A 367 -28.71 40.37 8.69
N PHE A 368 -27.99 39.95 7.64
CA PHE A 368 -26.94 38.96 7.76
C PHE A 368 -25.71 39.51 8.51
N LEU A 369 -25.22 40.69 8.13
CA LEU A 369 -24.04 41.31 8.76
C LEU A 369 -24.29 41.70 10.23
N ALA A 370 -25.55 41.91 10.62
CA ALA A 370 -25.98 42.18 11.98
C ALA A 370 -25.98 40.93 12.89
N ASP A 371 -25.75 39.74 12.32
CA ASP A 371 -25.66 38.52 13.10
C ASP A 371 -24.47 38.57 14.10
N PRO A 372 -24.69 38.25 15.38
CA PRO A 372 -23.63 38.31 16.40
C PRO A 372 -22.39 37.48 16.08
N SER A 373 -22.51 36.40 15.30
CA SER A 373 -21.38 35.56 14.88
C SER A 373 -20.36 36.31 14.02
N LEU A 374 -20.78 37.34 13.28
CA LEU A 374 -19.88 38.19 12.52
C LEU A 374 -19.21 39.27 13.38
N GLN A 375 -19.74 39.62 14.56
CA GLN A 375 -19.15 40.67 15.41
C GLN A 375 -18.90 41.99 14.65
N MET A 376 -19.83 42.40 13.78
CA MET A 376 -19.71 43.65 13.03
C MET A 376 -20.48 44.79 13.70
N GLU A 377 -19.77 45.85 14.06
CA GLU A 377 -20.39 47.10 14.50
C GLU A 377 -21.13 47.80 13.36
N ALA A 378 -22.13 48.64 13.70
CA ALA A 378 -22.99 49.31 12.72
C ALA A 378 -22.19 50.07 11.65
N ARG A 379 -21.18 50.82 12.08
CA ARG A 379 -20.29 51.56 11.17
C ARG A 379 -19.64 50.67 10.12
N THR A 380 -19.10 49.52 10.54
CA THR A 380 -18.42 48.58 9.64
C THR A 380 -19.39 47.96 8.63
N ARG A 381 -20.61 47.61 9.08
CA ARG A 381 -21.67 47.09 8.18
C ARG A 381 -22.05 48.15 7.13
N HIS A 382 -22.21 49.40 7.56
CA HIS A 382 -22.57 50.52 6.71
C HIS A 382 -21.46 50.85 5.70
N GLU A 383 -20.21 50.85 6.12
CA GLU A 383 -19.04 51.05 5.24
C GLU A 383 -18.92 49.93 4.19
N ALA A 384 -19.19 48.68 4.56
CA ALA A 384 -19.20 47.57 3.61
C ALA A 384 -20.27 47.77 2.52
N LEU A 385 -21.48 48.16 2.90
CA LEU A 385 -22.58 48.39 1.96
C LEU A 385 -22.42 49.63 1.12
N LYS A 386 -21.81 50.68 1.66
CA LYS A 386 -21.50 51.89 0.91
C LYS A 386 -20.67 51.56 -0.34
N SER A 387 -19.75 50.61 -0.24
CA SER A 387 -18.97 50.16 -1.39
C SER A 387 -19.79 49.50 -2.51
N LEU A 388 -20.94 48.90 -2.18
CA LEU A 388 -21.87 48.32 -3.16
C LEU A 388 -22.88 49.36 -3.68
N VAL A 389 -23.32 50.28 -2.83
CA VAL A 389 -24.28 51.33 -3.23
C VAL A 389 -23.62 52.35 -4.15
N ASP A 390 -22.37 52.71 -3.88
CA ASP A 390 -21.62 53.71 -4.66
C ASP A 390 -20.89 53.10 -5.87
N VAL A 391 -21.08 51.80 -6.14
CA VAL A 391 -20.35 51.07 -7.20
C VAL A 391 -20.86 51.45 -8.59
N GLY A 392 -19.95 51.67 -9.54
CA GLY A 392 -20.32 51.88 -10.94
C GLY A 392 -20.63 50.54 -11.62
N ILE A 393 -21.74 50.43 -12.33
CA ILE A 393 -22.10 49.19 -13.04
C ILE A 393 -21.95 49.39 -14.55
N CYS A 394 -21.18 48.51 -15.18
CA CYS A 394 -20.94 48.53 -16.62
C CYS A 394 -21.48 47.24 -17.25
N ALA A 395 -22.39 47.37 -18.22
CA ALA A 395 -22.86 46.23 -19.00
C ALA A 395 -21.92 45.92 -20.16
N THR A 396 -21.71 44.63 -20.39
CA THR A 396 -20.94 44.05 -21.48
C THR A 396 -21.86 43.18 -22.35
N LEU A 397 -21.62 43.16 -23.66
CA LEU A 397 -22.32 42.25 -24.59
C LEU A 397 -21.67 40.86 -24.61
N GLU A 398 -20.34 40.82 -24.49
CA GLU A 398 -19.56 39.59 -24.45
C GLU A 398 -19.36 39.10 -23.00
N PRO A 399 -19.20 37.79 -22.78
CA PRO A 399 -18.89 37.26 -21.46
C PRO A 399 -17.54 37.76 -20.92
N ILE A 400 -17.44 37.88 -19.60
CA ILE A 400 -16.22 38.31 -18.93
C ILE A 400 -15.28 37.12 -18.83
N THR A 401 -14.10 37.22 -19.42
CA THR A 401 -13.10 36.15 -19.37
C THR A 401 -12.18 36.32 -18.17
N MET A 402 -12.09 35.29 -17.34
CA MET A 402 -11.13 35.19 -16.23
C MET A 402 -10.13 34.07 -16.50
N ASP A 403 -8.89 34.28 -16.09
CA ASP A 403 -7.83 33.28 -16.24
C ASP A 403 -7.66 32.50 -14.93
N TYR A 404 -7.76 31.19 -15.02
CA TYR A 404 -7.57 30.27 -13.91
C TYR A 404 -6.28 29.52 -14.15
N CYS A 405 -5.40 29.52 -13.16
CA CYS A 405 -4.07 28.96 -13.26
C CYS A 405 -3.89 27.83 -12.25
N LEU A 406 -3.48 26.66 -12.72
CA LEU A 406 -3.08 25.54 -11.89
C LEU A 406 -1.60 25.26 -12.11
N SER A 407 -0.79 25.45 -11.07
CA SER A 407 0.66 25.22 -11.13
C SER A 407 0.99 23.78 -10.80
N LEU A 408 1.75 23.12 -11.68
CA LEU A 408 2.27 21.77 -11.50
C LEU A 408 3.71 21.82 -10.98
N SER A 409 4.15 20.72 -10.38
CA SER A 409 5.47 20.51 -9.78
C SER A 409 6.59 20.44 -10.82
N SER A 410 6.25 20.11 -12.07
CA SER A 410 7.16 20.23 -13.23
C SER A 410 7.56 21.67 -13.56
N GLY A 411 6.82 22.66 -13.02
CA GLY A 411 6.91 24.07 -13.42
C GLY A 411 5.93 24.46 -14.52
N ASP A 412 5.19 23.48 -15.09
CA ASP A 412 4.14 23.76 -16.05
C ASP A 412 2.94 24.44 -15.35
N VAL A 413 2.31 25.38 -16.05
CA VAL A 413 1.11 26.06 -15.58
C VAL A 413 -0.03 25.81 -16.56
N LEU A 414 -1.07 25.14 -16.09
CA LEU A 414 -2.31 24.97 -16.85
C LEU A 414 -3.14 26.24 -16.71
N ASN A 415 -3.34 26.92 -17.84
CA ASN A 415 -4.14 28.13 -17.92
C ASN A 415 -5.48 27.80 -18.59
N VAL A 416 -6.58 28.04 -17.88
CA VAL A 416 -7.93 27.84 -18.40
C VAL A 416 -8.67 29.16 -18.39
N LYS A 417 -9.30 29.48 -19.53
CA LYS A 417 -10.15 30.66 -19.67
C LYS A 417 -11.57 30.32 -19.25
N VAL A 418 -12.07 31.04 -18.27
CA VAL A 418 -13.39 30.87 -17.71
C VAL A 418 -14.27 32.03 -18.09
N SER A 419 -15.39 31.73 -18.72
CA SER A 419 -16.43 32.71 -19.04
C SER A 419 -17.34 32.92 -17.84
N ARG A 420 -17.36 34.14 -17.31
CA ARG A 420 -18.25 34.57 -16.23
C ARG A 420 -19.23 35.64 -16.69
N MET A 421 -20.38 35.72 -16.02
CA MET A 421 -21.40 36.73 -16.29
C MET A 421 -21.20 38.01 -15.47
N MET A 422 -20.38 37.97 -14.40
CA MET A 422 -20.20 39.11 -13.51
C MET A 422 -18.81 39.10 -12.87
N CYS A 423 -18.26 40.28 -12.62
CA CYS A 423 -17.07 40.48 -11.81
C CYS A 423 -17.13 41.84 -11.09
N TRP A 424 -16.46 41.95 -9.96
CA TRP A 424 -16.31 43.19 -9.22
C TRP A 424 -14.84 43.59 -9.15
N ASP A 425 -14.50 44.64 -9.91
CA ASP A 425 -13.23 45.34 -9.82
C ASP A 425 -13.32 46.37 -8.68
N ARG A 426 -12.76 45.98 -7.53
CA ARG A 426 -12.80 46.81 -6.32
C ARG A 426 -11.85 48.00 -6.39
N GLU A 427 -10.75 47.90 -7.13
CA GLU A 427 -9.77 48.99 -7.26
C GLU A 427 -10.39 50.18 -7.98
N ASN A 428 -11.19 49.90 -9.00
CA ASN A 428 -11.88 50.92 -9.79
C ASN A 428 -13.33 51.15 -9.34
N ALA A 429 -13.78 50.52 -8.25
CA ALA A 429 -15.16 50.54 -7.75
C ALA A 429 -16.20 50.29 -8.87
N LYS A 430 -15.95 49.25 -9.69
CA LYS A 430 -16.80 48.88 -10.83
C LYS A 430 -17.22 47.43 -10.78
N ILE A 431 -18.48 47.18 -11.10
CA ILE A 431 -19.00 45.85 -11.40
C ILE A 431 -19.24 45.77 -12.89
N PHE A 432 -18.67 44.74 -13.53
CA PHE A 432 -18.98 44.41 -14.91
C PHE A 432 -20.00 43.28 -14.94
N ILE A 433 -21.00 43.42 -15.78
CA ILE A 433 -22.11 42.47 -15.90
C ILE A 433 -22.35 42.16 -17.37
N GLN A 434 -22.47 40.90 -17.72
CA GLN A 434 -22.95 40.48 -19.03
C GLN A 434 -24.46 40.69 -19.09
N LYS A 435 -24.97 41.36 -20.12
CA LYS A 435 -26.42 41.54 -20.29
C LYS A 435 -27.13 40.18 -20.28
N LEU A 436 -28.08 40.03 -19.37
CA LEU A 436 -28.87 38.81 -19.24
C LEU A 436 -29.72 38.58 -20.49
N ASP A 437 -29.53 37.44 -21.14
CA ASP A 437 -30.46 36.98 -22.17
C ASP A 437 -31.76 36.50 -21.49
N LYS A 438 -32.80 37.33 -21.62
CA LYS A 438 -34.13 37.06 -21.03
C LYS A 438 -34.85 35.86 -21.67
N SER A 439 -34.32 35.31 -22.77
CA SER A 439 -34.89 34.15 -23.46
C SER A 439 -34.48 32.79 -22.87
N GLY A 440 -33.42 32.74 -22.04
CA GLY A 440 -32.80 31.50 -21.55
C GLY A 440 -33.53 30.76 -20.40
N GLY A 441 -34.74 31.20 -20.03
CA GLY A 441 -35.57 30.54 -19.01
C GLY A 441 -34.92 30.48 -17.61
N TYR A 442 -35.32 29.48 -16.81
CA TYR A 442 -34.90 29.36 -15.40
C TYR A 442 -33.42 29.02 -15.23
N ARG A 443 -32.80 28.30 -16.17
CA ARG A 443 -31.37 27.96 -16.10
C ARG A 443 -30.50 29.22 -16.13
N CYS A 444 -30.73 30.10 -17.12
CA CYS A 444 -29.97 31.35 -17.22
C CYS A 444 -30.25 32.30 -16.05
N LYS A 445 -31.49 32.35 -15.55
CA LYS A 445 -31.82 33.13 -14.34
C LYS A 445 -31.04 32.61 -13.12
N LEU A 446 -30.96 31.29 -12.94
CA LEU A 446 -30.21 30.68 -11.84
C LEU A 446 -28.70 30.89 -11.98
N GLU A 447 -28.15 30.70 -13.17
CA GLU A 447 -26.72 30.91 -13.45
C GLU A 447 -26.31 32.36 -13.16
N PHE A 448 -27.09 33.34 -13.64
CA PHE A 448 -26.86 34.74 -13.33
C PHE A 448 -26.99 35.03 -11.83
N ALA A 449 -28.01 34.48 -11.17
CA ALA A 449 -28.20 34.65 -9.73
C ALA A 449 -27.01 34.11 -8.92
N THR A 450 -26.44 32.97 -9.34
CA THR A 450 -25.24 32.38 -8.73
C THR A 450 -24.06 33.34 -8.83
N TYR A 451 -23.71 33.79 -10.05
CA TYR A 451 -22.59 34.74 -10.24
C TYR A 451 -22.82 36.07 -9.51
N PHE A 452 -24.04 36.61 -9.56
CA PHE A 452 -24.40 37.83 -8.84
C PHE A 452 -24.18 37.67 -7.34
N SER A 453 -24.66 36.56 -6.78
CA SER A 453 -24.59 36.32 -5.34
C SER A 453 -23.17 36.11 -4.84
N GLU A 454 -22.33 35.37 -5.57
CA GLU A 454 -20.92 35.14 -5.23
C GLU A 454 -20.14 36.45 -5.27
N VAL A 455 -20.23 37.20 -6.37
CA VAL A 455 -19.49 38.45 -6.56
C VAL A 455 -19.88 39.49 -5.51
N VAL A 456 -21.17 39.64 -5.20
CA VAL A 456 -21.63 40.58 -4.17
C VAL A 456 -21.17 40.12 -2.78
N ALA A 457 -21.29 38.83 -2.44
CA ALA A 457 -20.88 38.33 -1.14
C ALA A 457 -19.36 38.48 -0.91
N GLU A 458 -18.53 38.10 -1.88
CA GLU A 458 -17.07 38.27 -1.85
C GLU A 458 -16.69 39.74 -1.67
N GLY A 459 -17.34 40.65 -2.42
CA GLY A 459 -17.04 42.08 -2.33
C GLY A 459 -17.44 42.73 -0.99
N ILE A 460 -18.55 42.27 -0.38
CA ILE A 460 -19.03 42.78 0.90
C ILE A 460 -18.20 42.26 2.08
N LEU A 461 -17.93 40.95 2.13
CA LEU A 461 -17.31 40.30 3.30
C LEU A 461 -15.78 40.40 3.32
N ARG A 462 -15.15 40.69 2.18
CA ARG A 462 -13.70 40.94 2.07
C ARG A 462 -12.88 39.78 2.65
N GLU A 463 -12.20 39.98 3.78
CA GLU A 463 -11.29 39.02 4.42
C GLU A 463 -12.02 37.92 5.22
N ARG A 464 -13.36 37.86 5.14
CA ARG A 464 -14.20 36.94 5.91
C ARG A 464 -14.76 35.82 5.04
N ASP A 465 -13.84 35.08 4.42
CA ASP A 465 -14.16 34.03 3.45
C ASP A 465 -15.09 32.95 4.02
N ASP A 466 -14.99 32.66 5.32
CA ASP A 466 -15.83 31.68 6.03
C ASP A 466 -17.34 31.92 5.90
N PHE A 467 -17.74 33.18 5.70
CA PHE A 467 -19.16 33.58 5.61
C PHE A 467 -19.63 33.86 4.19
N VAL A 468 -18.73 33.88 3.20
CA VAL A 468 -19.04 34.25 1.81
C VAL A 468 -20.10 33.33 1.22
N HIS A 469 -19.95 32.01 1.39
CA HIS A 469 -20.92 31.06 0.86
C HIS A 469 -22.31 31.24 1.49
N GLN A 470 -22.38 31.47 2.80
CA GLN A 470 -23.65 31.63 3.52
C GLN A 470 -24.40 32.88 3.04
N LEU A 471 -23.68 33.99 2.87
CA LEU A 471 -24.25 35.23 2.34
C LEU A 471 -24.65 35.07 0.87
N ALA A 472 -23.82 34.40 0.05
CA ALA A 472 -24.13 34.14 -1.36
C ALA A 472 -25.43 33.32 -1.51
N GLU A 473 -25.63 32.26 -0.73
CA GLU A 473 -26.89 31.49 -0.77
C GLU A 473 -28.12 32.34 -0.43
N LEU A 474 -28.00 33.22 0.57
CA LEU A 474 -29.08 34.15 0.93
C LEU A 474 -29.36 35.15 -0.18
N ILE A 475 -28.32 35.77 -0.73
CA ILE A 475 -28.45 36.74 -1.84
C ILE A 475 -29.04 36.07 -3.08
N LYS A 476 -28.61 34.85 -3.41
CA LYS A 476 -29.14 34.07 -4.54
C LYS A 476 -30.63 33.80 -4.39
N LEU A 477 -31.07 33.38 -3.21
CA LEU A 477 -32.49 33.17 -2.92
C LEU A 477 -33.26 34.50 -3.00
N GLY A 478 -32.71 35.58 -2.45
CA GLY A 478 -33.25 36.93 -2.58
C GLY A 478 -33.38 37.39 -4.05
N PHE A 479 -32.40 37.06 -4.89
CA PHE A 479 -32.39 37.38 -6.31
C PHE A 479 -33.51 36.64 -7.06
N ILE A 480 -33.73 35.36 -6.76
CA ILE A 480 -34.84 34.60 -7.36
C ILE A 480 -36.20 35.21 -6.98
N LEU A 481 -36.31 35.76 -5.77
CA LEU A 481 -37.46 36.52 -5.27
C LEU A 481 -37.47 37.99 -5.74
N GLU A 482 -36.55 38.38 -6.63
CA GLU A 482 -36.41 39.74 -7.18
C GLU A 482 -36.21 40.83 -6.12
N PHE A 483 -35.74 40.42 -4.94
CA PHE A 483 -35.61 41.22 -3.72
C PHE A 483 -36.88 42.01 -3.37
N ASP A 484 -38.05 41.41 -3.60
CA ASP A 484 -39.32 41.95 -3.10
C ASP A 484 -39.27 42.14 -1.58
N GLU A 485 -39.69 43.31 -1.08
CA GLU A 485 -39.51 43.68 0.34
C GLU A 485 -40.32 42.77 1.29
N ALA A 486 -41.51 42.32 0.89
CA ALA A 486 -42.34 41.46 1.72
C ALA A 486 -41.78 40.03 1.73
N ALA A 487 -41.36 39.51 0.58
CA ALA A 487 -40.72 38.20 0.45
C ALA A 487 -39.37 38.16 1.20
N VAL A 488 -38.54 39.19 1.04
CA VAL A 488 -37.28 39.34 1.80
C VAL A 488 -37.57 39.43 3.30
N GLY A 489 -38.58 40.20 3.71
CA GLY A 489 -38.96 40.29 5.12
C GLY A 489 -39.37 38.93 5.72
N PHE A 490 -40.08 38.10 4.96
CA PHE A 490 -40.37 36.73 5.36
C PHE A 490 -39.12 35.85 5.39
N LEU A 491 -38.27 35.90 4.35
CA LEU A 491 -37.01 35.16 4.29
C LEU A 491 -36.11 35.46 5.49
N MET A 492 -35.93 36.74 5.82
CA MET A 492 -35.14 37.16 6.98
C MET A 492 -35.67 36.54 8.28
N LYS A 493 -36.99 36.55 8.50
CA LYS A 493 -37.60 35.89 9.67
C LYS A 493 -37.31 34.40 9.72
N THR A 494 -37.42 33.69 8.59
CA THR A 494 -37.11 32.24 8.54
C THR A 494 -35.65 31.92 8.83
N LYS A 495 -34.75 32.89 8.64
CA LYS A 495 -33.32 32.79 8.89
C LYS A 495 -32.89 33.47 10.20
N ASN A 496 -33.84 33.94 11.01
CA ASN A 496 -33.62 34.71 12.24
C ASN A 496 -32.75 35.96 12.05
N LEU A 497 -32.83 36.58 10.88
CA LEU A 497 -32.09 37.81 10.56
C LEU A 497 -32.93 39.03 10.95
N GLN A 498 -32.28 40.02 11.54
CA GLN A 498 -32.88 41.29 11.91
C GLN A 498 -31.91 42.44 11.63
N ILE A 499 -32.46 43.63 11.40
CA ILE A 499 -31.69 44.87 11.30
C ILE A 499 -31.93 45.71 12.55
N PHE A 500 -30.98 46.56 12.90
CA PHE A 500 -31.09 47.47 14.03
C PHE A 500 -31.55 48.87 13.60
N LEU A 501 -31.85 49.74 14.56
CA LEU A 501 -32.40 51.07 14.29
C LEU A 501 -31.46 51.92 13.39
N GLU A 502 -30.16 51.83 13.61
CA GLU A 502 -29.14 52.53 12.82
C GLU A 502 -29.11 52.05 11.36
N ASP A 503 -29.43 50.76 11.14
CA ASP A 503 -29.50 50.16 9.81
C ASP A 503 -30.78 50.62 9.07
N GLU A 504 -31.89 50.82 9.79
CA GLU A 504 -33.14 51.37 9.24
C GLU A 504 -32.97 52.83 8.81
N GLU A 505 -32.23 53.63 9.57
CA GLU A 505 -31.89 55.02 9.22
C GLU A 505 -31.09 55.10 7.91
N LEU A 506 -30.07 54.23 7.74
CA LEU A 506 -29.30 54.15 6.50
C LEU A 506 -30.17 53.73 5.31
N LEU A 507 -31.03 52.72 5.48
CA LEU A 507 -31.94 52.27 4.42
C LEU A 507 -32.88 53.40 3.98
N SER A 508 -33.39 54.18 4.94
CA SER A 508 -34.28 55.31 4.68
C SER A 508 -33.57 56.47 3.98
N ALA A 509 -32.29 56.70 4.29
CA ALA A 509 -31.47 57.72 3.63
C ALA A 509 -31.04 57.32 2.20
N ALA A 510 -30.72 56.04 1.98
CA ALA A 510 -30.24 55.54 0.69
C ALA A 510 -31.36 55.29 -0.33
N PHE A 511 -32.58 54.99 0.14
CA PHE A 511 -33.73 54.69 -0.71
C PHE A 511 -34.93 55.52 -0.25
N THR A 512 -34.97 56.79 -0.65
CA THR A 512 -36.16 57.64 -0.49
C THR A 512 -37.31 57.08 -1.34
N SER A 513 -38.49 56.97 -0.72
CA SER A 513 -39.75 56.46 -1.29
C SER A 513 -40.08 56.98 -2.69
#